data_AF-A0A9E5UHW3-F1
#
_entry.id   AF-A0A9E5UHW3-F1
#
_cell.length_a   1.000
_cell.length_b   1.000
_cell.length_c   1.000
_cell.angle_alpha   90.00
_cell.angle_beta   90.00
_cell.angle_gamma   90.00
#
_symmetry.space_group_name_H-M   'P 1'
#
loop_
_entity.id
_entity.type
_entity.pdbx_description
1 polymer ?
#
loop_
_entity_poly.entity_id
_entity_poly.type
_entity_poly.pdbx_seq_one_letter_code
_entity_poly.pdbx_strand_id
1 'polypeptide(L)'
;MKTQHDYLVLGAGPAGLQLGYFFEKNNRDYLILERGKTPGNFFLEYPRHRKLISINKVYTGTDHPERNLRWDWNSLISDSDDLLFKNYSKSYFPPAEMLPRYLSHFAKEYSLNIKYQTSISKVAKEDGIFILTDSDGNTYTGKRLIIATGVPHEMVPDIPGKELCDTYGTHSIDPEDYINQRVLIIGKGNSGFETADHISETAAVIHIISPESVEFAWQTHYVGNLRAVNNNFLDTYQLKSQNAVIDGEILKIEKRNGQYQVHIAYTHAKGQTAVVPYDRVIFCTGFKFDNSIYD
;
A
#
# COMPACT_ATOMS: atom_id res chain seq x y z
N MET A 1 -4.63 -17.23 -30.33
CA MET A 1 -3.63 -16.59 -29.43
C MET A 1 -2.41 -17.48 -29.38
N LYS A 2 -1.20 -16.92 -29.34
CA LYS A 2 0.02 -17.71 -29.11
C LYS A 2 -0.10 -18.42 -27.77
N THR A 3 0.31 -19.68 -27.71
CA THR A 3 0.32 -20.51 -26.49
C THR A 3 1.54 -20.23 -25.61
N GLN A 4 2.56 -19.54 -26.14
CA GLN A 4 3.81 -19.25 -25.46
C GLN A 4 4.32 -17.85 -25.82
N HIS A 5 4.74 -17.08 -24.82
CA HIS A 5 5.33 -15.75 -24.94
C HIS A 5 6.83 -15.74 -24.59
N ASP A 6 7.58 -14.72 -25.01
CA ASP A 6 8.98 -14.58 -24.55
C ASP A 6 9.04 -14.06 -23.09
N TYR A 7 8.12 -13.17 -22.72
CA TYR A 7 8.02 -12.55 -21.39
C TYR A 7 6.61 -12.64 -20.83
N LEU A 8 6.48 -13.16 -19.61
CA LEU A 8 5.28 -13.02 -18.80
C LEU A 8 5.56 -12.00 -17.70
N VAL A 9 4.66 -11.04 -17.51
CA VAL A 9 4.71 -10.07 -16.43
C VAL A 9 3.51 -10.30 -15.54
N LEU A 10 3.73 -10.57 -14.25
CA LEU A 10 2.66 -10.77 -13.29
C LEU A 10 2.38 -9.46 -12.55
N GLY A 11 1.25 -8.82 -12.87
CA GLY A 11 0.79 -7.56 -12.28
C GLY A 11 0.87 -6.37 -13.24
N ALA A 12 -0.23 -5.63 -13.36
CA ALA A 12 -0.36 -4.39 -14.14
C ALA A 12 -0.37 -3.15 -13.22
N GLY A 13 0.48 -3.13 -12.19
CA GLY A 13 0.82 -1.92 -11.45
C GLY A 13 1.80 -1.02 -12.22
N PRO A 14 2.27 0.10 -11.63
CA PRO A 14 3.21 1.02 -12.27
C PRO A 14 4.43 0.32 -12.90
N ALA A 15 5.06 -0.62 -12.18
CA ALA A 15 6.21 -1.36 -12.69
C ALA A 15 5.87 -2.25 -13.89
N GLY A 16 4.73 -2.96 -13.84
CA GLY A 16 4.28 -3.84 -14.92
C GLY A 16 3.95 -3.06 -16.19
N LEU A 17 3.27 -1.91 -16.05
CA LEU A 17 2.96 -1.04 -17.19
C LEU A 17 4.21 -0.38 -17.77
N GLN A 18 5.16 0.05 -16.93
CA GLN A 18 6.42 0.60 -17.41
C GLN A 18 7.20 -0.41 -18.27
N LEU A 19 7.23 -1.67 -17.83
CA LEU A 19 7.83 -2.76 -18.60
C LEU A 19 7.05 -3.02 -19.89
N GLY A 20 5.72 -3.07 -19.82
CA GLY A 20 4.84 -3.20 -20.98
C GLY A 20 5.17 -2.17 -22.06
N TYR A 21 5.29 -0.89 -21.68
CA TYR A 21 5.66 0.17 -22.60
C TYR A 21 7.00 -0.08 -23.30
N PHE A 22 8.04 -0.46 -22.55
CA PHE A 22 9.33 -0.76 -23.17
C PHE A 22 9.33 -2.03 -24.02
N PHE A 23 8.53 -3.05 -23.67
CA PHE A 23 8.35 -4.22 -24.50
C PHE A 23 7.65 -3.88 -25.81
N GLU A 24 6.55 -3.12 -25.75
CA GLU A 24 5.81 -2.66 -26.92
C GLU A 24 6.70 -1.82 -27.85
N LYS A 25 7.37 -0.81 -27.30
CA LYS A 25 8.29 0.07 -28.05
C LYS A 25 9.41 -0.69 -28.76
N ASN A 26 9.83 -1.84 -28.21
CA ASN A 26 10.91 -2.66 -28.78
C ASN A 26 10.39 -3.90 -29.52
N ASN A 27 9.11 -3.96 -29.88
CA ASN A 27 8.48 -5.07 -30.59
C ASN A 27 8.78 -6.44 -29.94
N ARG A 28 8.72 -6.51 -28.61
CA ARG A 28 8.94 -7.76 -27.85
C ARG A 28 7.64 -8.54 -27.71
N ASP A 29 7.74 -9.87 -27.62
CA ASP A 29 6.59 -10.75 -27.37
C ASP A 29 6.37 -10.89 -25.86
N TYR A 30 5.35 -10.22 -25.34
CA TYR A 30 5.04 -10.22 -23.90
C TYR A 30 3.55 -10.35 -23.64
N LEU A 31 3.21 -10.76 -22.41
CA LEU A 31 1.86 -10.71 -21.88
C LEU A 31 1.91 -10.29 -20.40
N ILE A 32 1.13 -9.26 -20.06
CA ILE A 32 0.90 -8.85 -18.67
C ILE A 32 -0.36 -9.54 -18.16
N LEU A 33 -0.29 -10.22 -17.02
CA LEU A 33 -1.41 -10.87 -16.36
C LEU A 33 -1.81 -10.08 -15.12
N GLU A 34 -3.05 -9.58 -15.06
CA GLU A 34 -3.56 -8.75 -13.97
C GLU A 34 -4.80 -9.39 -13.35
N ARG A 35 -4.81 -9.53 -12.02
CA ARG A 35 -5.95 -10.09 -11.28
C ARG A 35 -7.17 -9.16 -11.26
N GLY A 36 -6.95 -7.86 -11.24
CA GLY A 36 -7.96 -6.82 -11.22
C GLY A 36 -8.61 -6.59 -12.57
N LYS A 37 -9.64 -5.73 -12.57
CA LYS A 37 -10.37 -5.31 -13.79
C LYS A 37 -9.69 -4.16 -14.54
N THR A 38 -8.75 -3.48 -13.88
CA THR A 38 -8.05 -2.29 -14.37
C THR A 38 -6.61 -2.30 -13.85
N PRO A 39 -5.67 -1.61 -14.52
CA PRO A 39 -4.30 -1.52 -14.01
C PRO A 39 -4.25 -0.69 -12.73
N GLY A 40 -3.26 -0.97 -11.88
CA GLY A 40 -3.12 -0.29 -10.59
C GLY A 40 -4.29 -0.51 -9.64
N ASN A 41 -4.99 -1.66 -9.73
CA ASN A 41 -6.18 -1.98 -8.93
C ASN A 41 -5.99 -1.76 -7.43
N PHE A 42 -4.78 -1.97 -6.89
CA PHE A 42 -4.44 -1.67 -5.49
C PHE A 42 -4.84 -0.25 -5.07
N PHE A 43 -4.64 0.72 -5.96
CA PHE A 43 -4.90 2.13 -5.68
C PHE A 43 -6.38 2.52 -5.77
N LEU A 44 -7.27 1.61 -6.17
CA LEU A 44 -8.72 1.80 -6.05
C LEU A 44 -9.18 1.73 -4.59
N GLU A 45 -8.44 1.01 -3.75
CA GLU A 45 -8.75 0.82 -2.34
C GLU A 45 -7.78 1.59 -1.44
N TYR A 46 -6.48 1.51 -1.75
CA TYR A 46 -5.42 2.09 -0.92
C TYR A 46 -4.79 3.35 -1.53
N PRO A 47 -4.22 4.25 -0.71
CA PRO A 47 -4.46 4.34 0.73
C PRO A 47 -5.94 4.60 1.05
N ARG A 48 -6.41 4.12 2.21
CA ARG A 48 -7.83 4.14 2.60
C ARG A 48 -8.38 5.56 2.71
N HIS A 49 -7.55 6.50 3.17
CA HIS A 49 -7.90 7.93 3.27
C HIS A 49 -7.60 8.73 1.98
N ARG A 50 -7.42 8.00 0.87
CA ARG A 50 -7.44 8.48 -0.52
C ARG A 50 -6.43 9.59 -0.87
N LYS A 51 -5.34 9.73 -0.11
CA LYS A 51 -4.25 10.69 -0.39
C LYS A 51 -2.91 9.98 -0.58
N LEU A 52 -2.27 10.16 -1.73
CA LEU A 52 -0.97 9.54 -1.99
C LEU A 52 0.14 10.19 -1.16
N ILE A 53 1.15 9.39 -0.83
CA ILE A 53 2.40 9.87 -0.24
C ILE A 53 3.47 10.21 -1.29
N SER A 54 3.27 9.88 -2.56
CA SER A 54 4.17 10.26 -3.65
C SER A 54 4.02 11.76 -3.97
N ILE A 55 5.14 12.43 -4.24
CA ILE A 55 5.09 13.86 -4.58
C ILE A 55 4.83 14.06 -6.07
N ASN A 56 4.17 15.17 -6.38
CA ASN A 56 3.91 15.62 -7.74
C ASN A 56 4.18 17.13 -7.84
N LYS A 57 5.45 17.49 -7.99
CA LYS A 57 5.86 18.90 -8.07
C LYS A 57 5.74 19.42 -9.51
N VAL A 58 4.59 19.99 -9.83
CA VAL A 58 4.28 20.52 -11.17
C VAL A 58 5.15 21.74 -11.52
N TYR A 59 5.32 22.68 -10.56
CA TYR A 59 6.05 23.92 -10.79
C TYR A 59 7.44 23.83 -10.16
N THR A 60 8.45 23.74 -11.01
CA THR A 60 9.86 23.48 -10.66
C THR A 60 10.77 24.68 -10.96
N GLY A 61 10.27 25.67 -11.70
CA GLY A 61 11.06 26.83 -12.15
C GLY A 61 12.00 26.51 -13.32
N THR A 62 11.81 25.38 -14.02
CA THR A 62 12.59 24.97 -15.19
C THR A 62 11.70 24.32 -16.23
N ASP A 63 12.04 24.51 -17.50
CA ASP A 63 11.41 23.86 -18.66
C ASP A 63 12.06 22.51 -19.02
N HIS A 64 13.27 22.25 -18.52
CA HIS A 64 14.00 21.00 -18.75
C HIS A 64 13.18 19.74 -18.36
N PRO A 65 12.81 18.86 -19.31
CA PRO A 65 11.85 17.77 -19.08
C PRO A 65 12.38 16.72 -18.09
N GLU A 66 13.62 16.25 -18.26
CA GLU A 66 14.19 15.23 -17.35
C GLU A 66 14.36 15.73 -15.90
N ARG A 67 14.70 17.02 -15.71
CA ARG A 67 14.74 17.61 -14.38
C ARG A 67 13.36 17.62 -13.75
N ASN A 68 12.32 17.92 -14.53
CA ASN A 68 10.95 17.91 -14.03
C ASN A 68 10.53 16.50 -13.55
N LEU A 69 10.92 15.44 -14.26
CA LEU A 69 10.68 14.06 -13.84
C LEU A 69 11.35 13.69 -12.50
N ARG A 70 12.40 14.38 -12.06
CA ARG A 70 13.03 14.13 -10.76
C ARG A 70 12.10 14.42 -9.57
N TRP A 71 11.12 15.31 -9.75
CA TRP A 71 10.16 15.73 -8.73
C TRP A 71 8.71 15.33 -9.04
N ASP A 72 8.50 14.62 -10.14
CA ASP A 72 7.29 13.88 -10.45
C ASP A 72 7.52 12.40 -10.11
N TRP A 73 6.96 11.93 -9.00
CA TRP A 73 7.14 10.55 -8.57
C TRP A 73 6.03 9.61 -9.04
N ASN A 74 5.19 10.06 -9.97
CA ASN A 74 4.01 9.31 -10.39
C ASN A 74 4.01 9.00 -11.89
N SER A 75 4.63 9.85 -12.72
CA SER A 75 4.76 9.60 -14.15
C SER A 75 5.56 8.33 -14.45
N LEU A 76 4.99 7.48 -15.29
CA LEU A 76 5.74 6.49 -16.04
C LEU A 76 6.51 7.19 -17.16
N ILE A 77 7.70 6.66 -17.47
CA ILE A 77 8.58 7.20 -18.50
C ILE A 77 8.03 6.78 -19.87
N SER A 78 7.82 7.76 -20.76
CA SER A 78 7.47 7.55 -22.15
C SER A 78 7.99 8.68 -23.06
N ASP A 79 7.80 8.54 -24.36
CA ASP A 79 8.17 9.55 -25.36
C ASP A 79 7.15 10.70 -25.50
N SER A 80 6.06 10.69 -24.72
CA SER A 80 4.99 11.69 -24.80
C SER A 80 4.88 12.50 -23.50
N ASP A 81 4.97 13.82 -23.64
CA ASP A 81 4.74 14.76 -22.55
C ASP A 81 3.24 14.88 -22.16
N ASP A 82 2.34 14.36 -23.00
CA ASP A 82 0.90 14.39 -22.74
C ASP A 82 0.51 13.43 -21.60
N LEU A 83 1.29 12.35 -21.42
CA LEU A 83 1.10 11.35 -20.37
C LEU A 83 1.97 11.60 -19.14
N LEU A 84 2.27 12.88 -18.84
CA LEU A 84 2.84 13.27 -17.56
C LEU A 84 1.74 13.41 -16.50
N PHE A 85 1.99 12.91 -15.29
CA PHE A 85 1.06 12.92 -14.16
C PHE A 85 0.63 14.34 -13.75
N LYS A 86 1.46 15.35 -14.03
CA LYS A 86 1.11 16.77 -13.90
C LYS A 86 -0.16 17.18 -14.66
N ASN A 87 -0.56 16.42 -15.68
CA ASN A 87 -1.79 16.65 -16.46
C ASN A 87 -3.04 16.03 -15.80
N TYR A 88 -2.85 15.24 -14.75
CA TYR A 88 -3.90 14.55 -13.99
C TYR A 88 -4.14 15.23 -12.65
N SER A 89 -3.06 15.63 -11.95
CA SER A 89 -3.19 16.36 -10.69
C SER A 89 -2.21 17.53 -10.63
N LYS A 90 -2.65 18.63 -10.00
CA LYS A 90 -1.79 19.75 -9.61
C LYS A 90 -1.41 19.73 -8.12
N SER A 91 -1.99 18.81 -7.35
CA SER A 91 -1.71 18.68 -5.92
C SER A 91 -0.32 18.10 -5.71
N TYR A 92 0.41 18.64 -4.72
CA TYR A 92 1.74 18.14 -4.36
C TYR A 92 1.69 16.70 -3.82
N PHE A 93 0.66 16.38 -3.05
CA PHE A 93 0.26 15.01 -2.69
C PHE A 93 -1.08 14.71 -3.37
N PRO A 94 -1.08 13.98 -4.49
CA PRO A 94 -2.29 13.76 -5.29
C PRO A 94 -3.36 12.93 -4.57
N PRO A 95 -4.65 13.13 -4.90
CA PRO A 95 -5.68 12.16 -4.57
C PRO A 95 -5.39 10.79 -5.19
N ALA A 96 -5.65 9.72 -4.45
CA ALA A 96 -5.28 8.35 -4.82
C ALA A 96 -5.98 7.86 -6.10
N GLU A 97 -7.21 8.30 -6.34
CA GLU A 97 -7.99 7.96 -7.54
C GLU A 97 -7.37 8.46 -8.84
N MET A 98 -6.45 9.44 -8.77
CA MET A 98 -5.77 9.93 -9.96
C MET A 98 -4.79 8.91 -10.54
N LEU A 99 -4.21 8.05 -9.70
CA LEU A 99 -3.20 7.08 -10.15
C LEU A 99 -3.81 5.95 -11.01
N PRO A 100 -4.89 5.27 -10.62
CA PRO A 100 -5.58 4.32 -11.50
C PRO A 100 -6.06 4.95 -12.82
N ARG A 101 -6.56 6.19 -12.79
CA ARG A 101 -6.98 6.92 -14.01
C ARG A 101 -5.79 7.15 -14.94
N TYR A 102 -4.68 7.60 -14.40
CA TYR A 102 -3.42 7.77 -15.12
C TYR A 102 -2.95 6.48 -15.76
N LEU A 103 -2.80 5.42 -14.95
CA LEU A 103 -2.32 4.12 -15.39
C LEU A 103 -3.22 3.48 -16.45
N SER A 104 -4.54 3.66 -16.33
CA SER A 104 -5.51 3.19 -17.33
C SER A 104 -5.37 3.92 -18.66
N HIS A 105 -5.17 5.24 -18.64
CA HIS A 105 -4.92 6.01 -19.86
C HIS A 105 -3.59 5.59 -20.49
N PHE A 106 -2.52 5.47 -19.70
CA PHE A 106 -1.21 5.04 -20.18
C PHE A 106 -1.25 3.66 -20.86
N ALA A 107 -1.92 2.69 -20.23
CA ALA A 107 -2.07 1.34 -20.80
C ALA A 107 -2.84 1.35 -22.13
N LYS A 108 -3.88 2.18 -22.24
CA LYS A 108 -4.70 2.31 -23.46
C LYS A 108 -3.94 3.02 -24.58
N GLU A 109 -3.29 4.14 -24.28
CA GLU A 109 -2.58 4.95 -25.28
C GLU A 109 -1.50 4.13 -26.00
N TYR A 110 -0.74 3.36 -25.22
CA TYR A 110 0.29 2.48 -25.77
C TYR A 110 -0.19 1.08 -26.16
N SER A 111 -1.51 0.83 -26.12
CA SER A 111 -2.12 -0.45 -26.51
C SER A 111 -1.45 -1.68 -25.86
N LEU A 112 -1.09 -1.56 -24.56
CA LEU A 112 -0.30 -2.59 -23.88
C LEU A 112 -1.03 -3.94 -23.84
N ASN A 113 -0.30 -5.04 -24.08
CA ASN A 113 -0.86 -6.39 -24.07
C ASN A 113 -1.10 -6.90 -22.64
N ILE A 114 -2.28 -6.61 -22.09
CA ILE A 114 -2.68 -6.95 -20.73
C ILE A 114 -3.92 -7.85 -20.77
N LYS A 115 -3.86 -8.98 -20.07
CA LYS A 115 -5.01 -9.81 -19.76
C LYS A 115 -5.47 -9.54 -18.33
N TYR A 116 -6.59 -8.84 -18.19
CA TYR A 116 -7.25 -8.56 -16.92
C TYR A 116 -8.00 -9.78 -16.38
N GLN A 117 -8.46 -9.68 -15.14
CA GLN A 117 -9.23 -10.72 -14.44
C GLN A 117 -8.55 -12.10 -14.49
N THR A 118 -7.22 -12.11 -14.49
CA THR A 118 -6.42 -13.33 -14.54
C THR A 118 -5.63 -13.45 -13.24
N SER A 119 -6.19 -14.17 -12.28
CA SER A 119 -5.55 -14.39 -10.97
C SER A 119 -4.70 -15.64 -11.01
N ILE A 120 -3.38 -15.49 -11.04
CA ILE A 120 -2.45 -16.64 -11.00
C ILE A 120 -2.45 -17.27 -9.62
N SER A 121 -2.71 -18.57 -9.59
CA SER A 121 -2.76 -19.41 -8.39
C SER A 121 -1.51 -20.28 -8.25
N LYS A 122 -0.82 -20.55 -9.35
CA LYS A 122 0.37 -21.41 -9.37
C LYS A 122 1.39 -20.96 -10.41
N VAL A 123 2.66 -21.01 -10.03
CA VAL A 123 3.82 -20.75 -10.88
C VAL A 123 4.77 -21.93 -10.76
N ALA A 124 5.04 -22.60 -11.87
CA ALA A 124 5.99 -23.69 -11.97
C ALA A 124 7.03 -23.42 -13.06
N LYS A 125 8.12 -24.19 -13.05
CA LYS A 125 9.14 -24.16 -14.10
C LYS A 125 9.50 -25.57 -14.55
N GLU A 126 9.28 -25.85 -15.83
CA GLU A 126 9.53 -27.15 -16.47
C GLU A 126 10.36 -26.93 -17.73
N ASP A 127 11.44 -27.72 -17.91
CA ASP A 127 12.34 -27.64 -19.08
C ASP A 127 12.80 -26.22 -19.46
N GLY A 128 13.00 -25.37 -18.44
CA GLY A 128 13.44 -23.99 -18.62
C GLY A 128 12.33 -22.99 -18.98
N ILE A 129 11.07 -23.42 -19.08
CA ILE A 129 9.89 -22.61 -19.37
C ILE A 129 9.07 -22.40 -18.10
N PHE A 130 8.61 -21.17 -17.88
CA PHE A 130 7.66 -20.85 -16.82
C PHE A 130 6.24 -21.19 -17.25
N ILE A 131 5.50 -21.83 -16.36
CA ILE A 131 4.10 -22.22 -16.54
C ILE A 131 3.30 -21.57 -15.40
N LEU A 132 2.38 -20.68 -15.77
CA LEU A 132 1.50 -19.97 -14.84
C LEU A 132 0.09 -20.52 -15.03
N THR A 133 -0.54 -20.95 -13.95
CA THR A 133 -1.92 -21.41 -13.93
C THR A 133 -2.79 -20.39 -13.20
N ASP A 134 -3.87 -19.95 -13.83
CA ASP A 134 -4.85 -19.07 -13.18
C ASP A 134 -5.86 -19.86 -12.34
N SER A 135 -6.66 -19.14 -11.54
CA SER A 135 -7.71 -19.70 -10.69
C SER A 135 -8.78 -20.48 -11.46
N ASP A 136 -8.92 -20.22 -12.77
CA ASP A 136 -9.89 -20.89 -13.64
C ASP A 136 -9.29 -22.11 -14.36
N GLY A 137 -8.01 -22.42 -14.10
CA GLY A 137 -7.29 -23.54 -14.69
C GLY A 137 -6.69 -23.27 -16.07
N ASN A 138 -6.73 -22.02 -16.57
CA ASN A 138 -6.04 -21.68 -17.81
C ASN A 138 -4.54 -21.60 -17.56
N THR A 139 -3.76 -21.98 -18.56
CA THR A 139 -2.30 -21.98 -18.51
C THR A 139 -1.71 -20.94 -19.44
N TYR A 140 -0.64 -20.29 -18.97
CA TYR A 140 0.15 -19.31 -19.71
C TYR A 140 1.61 -19.71 -19.62
N THR A 141 2.30 -19.76 -20.75
CA THR A 141 3.70 -20.18 -20.77
C THR A 141 4.61 -19.08 -21.28
N GLY A 142 5.81 -18.99 -20.70
CA GLY A 142 6.80 -18.03 -21.14
C GLY A 142 8.23 -18.39 -20.80
N LYS A 143 9.17 -17.88 -21.61
CA LYS A 143 10.61 -18.13 -21.39
C LYS A 143 11.15 -17.39 -20.17
N ARG A 144 10.56 -16.24 -19.83
CA ARG A 144 10.96 -15.38 -18.71
C ARG A 144 9.72 -14.93 -17.95
N LEU A 145 9.81 -14.96 -16.63
CA LEU A 145 8.79 -14.43 -15.74
C LEU A 145 9.34 -13.21 -15.01
N ILE A 146 8.58 -12.12 -15.02
CA ILE A 146 8.84 -10.92 -14.25
C ILE A 146 7.71 -10.77 -13.23
N ILE A 147 8.08 -10.73 -11.95
CA ILE A 147 7.15 -10.57 -10.84
C ILE A 147 6.99 -9.07 -10.55
N ALA A 148 5.82 -8.52 -10.86
CA ALA A 148 5.46 -7.12 -10.66
C ALA A 148 4.18 -6.98 -9.81
N THR A 149 3.95 -7.92 -8.91
CA THR A 149 2.71 -8.05 -8.10
C THR A 149 2.61 -7.07 -6.93
N GLY A 150 3.71 -6.42 -6.57
CA GLY A 150 3.78 -5.58 -5.37
C GLY A 150 3.62 -6.40 -4.09
N VAL A 151 2.98 -5.81 -3.08
CA VAL A 151 2.69 -6.44 -1.77
C VAL A 151 1.18 -6.48 -1.55
N PRO A 152 0.48 -7.49 -2.11
CA PRO A 152 -0.97 -7.45 -2.25
C PRO A 152 -1.75 -7.76 -0.98
N HIS A 153 -1.09 -8.31 0.05
CA HIS A 153 -1.76 -8.82 1.26
C HIS A 153 -1.37 -8.00 2.47
N GLU A 154 -2.34 -7.69 3.32
CA GLU A 154 -2.05 -7.08 4.62
C GLU A 154 -1.16 -8.02 5.46
N MET A 155 -0.18 -7.43 6.13
CA MET A 155 0.64 -8.13 7.10
C MET A 155 -0.01 -7.92 8.47
N VAL A 156 -0.59 -8.96 9.05
CA VAL A 156 -1.06 -8.96 10.44
C VAL A 156 -0.14 -9.86 11.27
N PRO A 157 0.59 -9.32 12.28
CA PRO A 157 1.45 -10.10 13.15
C PRO A 157 0.68 -11.22 13.85
N ASP A 158 1.38 -12.31 14.19
CA ASP A 158 0.77 -13.43 14.89
C ASP A 158 0.63 -13.15 16.38
N ILE A 159 -0.40 -12.37 16.72
CA ILE A 159 -0.76 -12.01 18.09
C ILE A 159 -2.03 -12.76 18.49
N PRO A 160 -2.06 -13.44 19.66
CA PRO A 160 -3.28 -14.08 20.14
C PRO A 160 -4.44 -13.07 20.26
N GLY A 161 -5.57 -13.36 19.60
CA GLY A 161 -6.74 -12.49 19.55
C GLY A 161 -6.80 -11.53 18.37
N LYS A 162 -5.85 -11.59 17.41
CA LYS A 162 -5.83 -10.72 16.22
C LYS A 162 -7.11 -10.81 15.38
N GLU A 163 -7.75 -11.97 15.36
CA GLU A 163 -8.99 -12.26 14.62
C GLU A 163 -10.21 -11.48 15.14
N LEU A 164 -10.10 -10.86 16.33
CA LEU A 164 -11.14 -10.02 16.93
C LEU A 164 -11.08 -8.58 16.43
N CYS A 165 -10.01 -8.20 15.75
CA CYS A 165 -9.66 -6.82 15.42
C CYS A 165 -9.89 -6.50 13.95
N ASP A 166 -10.10 -5.22 13.67
CA ASP A 166 -10.13 -4.72 12.30
C ASP A 166 -8.70 -4.61 11.76
N THR A 167 -8.54 -4.68 10.43
CA THR A 167 -7.31 -4.35 9.74
C THR A 167 -7.43 -2.99 9.06
N TYR A 168 -6.34 -2.50 8.48
CA TYR A 168 -6.34 -1.28 7.68
C TYR A 168 -7.31 -1.39 6.49
N GLY A 169 -7.46 -2.57 5.89
CA GLY A 169 -8.42 -2.84 4.83
C GLY A 169 -9.88 -2.88 5.29
N THR A 170 -10.16 -3.33 6.53
CA THR A 170 -11.53 -3.62 6.98
C THR A 170 -12.14 -2.59 7.91
N HIS A 171 -11.36 -1.73 8.56
CA HIS A 171 -11.91 -0.75 9.50
C HIS A 171 -12.82 0.29 8.81
N SER A 172 -13.72 0.89 9.59
CA SER A 172 -14.56 1.98 9.09
C SER A 172 -13.74 3.21 8.76
N ILE A 173 -14.06 3.84 7.64
CA ILE A 173 -13.48 5.13 7.25
C ILE A 173 -14.42 6.30 7.59
N ASP A 174 -15.56 6.04 8.21
CA ASP A 174 -16.47 7.08 8.68
C ASP A 174 -16.02 7.54 10.08
N PRO A 175 -15.57 8.81 10.27
CA PRO A 175 -15.18 9.30 11.59
C PRO A 175 -16.31 9.19 12.62
N GLU A 176 -17.58 9.26 12.22
CA GLU A 176 -18.72 9.19 13.15
C GLU A 176 -18.82 7.83 13.85
N ASP A 177 -18.28 6.76 13.25
CA ASP A 177 -18.21 5.44 13.88
C ASP A 177 -17.25 5.39 15.08
N TYR A 178 -16.46 6.45 15.31
CA TYR A 178 -15.45 6.54 16.35
C TYR A 178 -15.79 7.57 17.45
N ILE A 179 -16.98 8.18 17.42
CA ILE A 179 -17.38 9.21 18.41
C ILE A 179 -17.15 8.71 19.84
N ASN A 180 -16.34 9.48 20.57
CA ASN A 180 -16.05 9.26 21.99
C ASN A 180 -15.46 7.86 22.31
N GLN A 181 -14.92 7.16 21.31
CA GLN A 181 -14.28 5.86 21.49
C GLN A 181 -12.81 6.02 21.80
N ARG A 182 -12.27 5.06 22.55
CA ARG A 182 -10.83 4.87 22.71
C ARG A 182 -10.33 3.83 21.71
N VAL A 183 -9.42 4.25 20.84
CA VAL A 183 -8.97 3.46 19.68
C VAL A 183 -7.48 3.12 19.82
N LEU A 184 -7.14 1.85 19.62
CA LEU A 184 -5.76 1.41 19.45
C LEU A 184 -5.46 1.16 17.97
N ILE A 185 -4.39 1.76 17.47
CA ILE A 185 -3.85 1.51 16.14
C ILE A 185 -2.49 0.82 16.30
N ILE A 186 -2.33 -0.35 15.68
CA ILE A 186 -1.12 -1.15 15.75
C ILE A 186 -0.32 -0.91 14.47
N GLY A 187 0.88 -0.35 14.60
CA GLY A 187 1.76 0.01 13.48
C GLY A 187 2.01 1.51 13.38
N LYS A 188 3.29 1.91 13.47
CA LYS A 188 3.74 3.32 13.41
C LYS A 188 4.28 3.74 12.04
N GLY A 189 3.72 3.16 10.97
CA GLY A 189 3.99 3.53 9.58
C GLY A 189 2.98 4.54 9.05
N ASN A 190 3.07 4.86 7.74
CA ASN A 190 2.18 5.83 7.11
C ASN A 190 0.69 5.51 7.32
N SER A 191 0.28 4.24 7.17
CA SER A 191 -1.11 3.77 7.32
C SER A 191 -1.67 4.02 8.73
N GLY A 192 -0.89 3.73 9.78
CA GLY A 192 -1.34 3.94 11.15
C GLY A 192 -1.52 5.42 11.48
N PHE A 193 -0.60 6.25 11.00
CA PHE A 193 -0.65 7.70 11.22
C PHE A 193 -1.77 8.39 10.43
N GLU A 194 -2.03 8.01 9.17
CA GLU A 194 -3.19 8.56 8.45
C GLU A 194 -4.52 8.13 9.07
N THR A 195 -4.64 6.89 9.55
CA THR A 195 -5.86 6.43 10.24
C THR A 195 -6.06 7.18 11.55
N ALA A 196 -4.99 7.44 12.30
CA ALA A 196 -5.07 8.22 13.53
C ALA A 196 -5.48 9.67 13.25
N ASP A 197 -4.88 10.32 12.27
CA ASP A 197 -5.22 11.70 11.88
C ASP A 197 -6.69 11.79 11.45
N HIS A 198 -7.16 10.83 10.63
CA HIS A 198 -8.51 10.81 10.09
C HIS A 198 -9.62 10.73 11.16
N ILE A 199 -9.37 10.05 12.28
CA ILE A 199 -10.35 9.88 13.37
C ILE A 199 -10.10 10.81 14.56
N SER A 200 -9.13 11.72 14.46
CA SER A 200 -8.72 12.60 15.58
C SER A 200 -9.80 13.60 16.01
N GLU A 201 -10.73 13.95 15.13
CA GLU A 201 -11.84 14.87 15.47
C GLU A 201 -12.94 14.21 16.29
N THR A 202 -13.10 12.88 16.21
CA THR A 202 -14.25 12.16 16.79
C THR A 202 -13.87 11.21 17.91
N ALA A 203 -12.70 10.55 17.83
CA ALA A 203 -12.23 9.63 18.86
C ALA A 203 -11.85 10.38 20.15
N ALA A 204 -12.21 9.81 21.30
CA ALA A 204 -11.85 10.40 22.60
C ALA A 204 -10.34 10.29 22.89
N VAL A 205 -9.76 9.14 22.54
CA VAL A 205 -8.35 8.83 22.78
C VAL A 205 -7.86 7.90 21.68
N ILE A 206 -6.72 8.23 21.08
CA ILE A 206 -6.05 7.40 20.08
C ILE A 206 -4.65 7.06 20.58
N HIS A 207 -4.35 5.77 20.64
CA HIS A 207 -3.00 5.29 20.85
C HIS A 207 -2.49 4.60 19.58
N ILE A 208 -1.28 4.95 19.15
CA ILE A 208 -0.56 4.21 18.11
C ILE A 208 0.60 3.46 18.76
N ILE A 209 0.75 2.17 18.48
CA ILE A 209 1.79 1.32 19.09
C ILE A 209 2.57 0.49 18.08
N SER A 210 3.88 0.40 18.28
CA SER A 210 4.74 -0.66 17.73
C SER A 210 5.95 -0.86 18.64
N PRO A 211 6.70 -1.97 18.52
CA PRO A 211 7.84 -2.24 19.42
C PRO A 211 8.93 -1.17 19.37
N GLU A 212 9.26 -0.71 18.15
CA GLU A 212 10.33 0.26 17.87
C GLU A 212 9.80 1.69 17.80
N SER A 213 10.67 2.67 18.05
CA SER A 213 10.37 4.10 17.89
C SER A 213 9.96 4.46 16.45
N VAL A 214 9.31 5.61 16.27
CA VAL A 214 8.90 6.09 14.94
C VAL A 214 10.13 6.39 14.10
N GLU A 215 10.24 5.75 12.93
CA GLU A 215 11.23 6.12 11.92
C GLU A 215 10.65 7.14 10.94
N PHE A 216 11.40 8.20 10.68
CA PHE A 216 10.99 9.24 9.75
C PHE A 216 11.63 9.06 8.38
N ALA A 217 10.83 9.27 7.32
CA ALA A 217 11.31 9.10 5.95
C ALA A 217 12.47 10.03 5.58
N TRP A 218 12.55 11.23 6.16
CA TRP A 218 13.65 12.17 5.90
C TRP A 218 14.94 11.82 6.65
N GLN A 219 14.88 10.94 7.65
CA GLN A 219 16.08 10.40 8.30
C GLN A 219 16.58 9.15 7.57
N THR A 220 15.65 8.25 7.23
CA THR A 220 15.95 6.93 6.66
C THR A 220 16.09 6.93 5.14
N HIS A 221 15.64 7.99 4.47
CA HIS A 221 15.55 8.07 3.00
C HIS A 221 14.65 6.98 2.39
N TYR A 222 13.82 6.31 3.20
CA TYR A 222 12.87 5.31 2.78
C TYR A 222 11.44 5.85 2.94
N VAL A 223 10.70 5.93 1.84
CA VAL A 223 9.35 6.54 1.84
C VAL A 223 8.28 5.69 2.51
N GLY A 224 8.58 4.42 2.82
CA GLY A 224 7.68 3.55 3.60
C GLY A 224 7.60 3.94 5.08
N ASN A 225 8.65 4.60 5.59
CA ASN A 225 8.67 5.21 6.91
C ASN A 225 7.82 6.47 6.96
N LEU A 226 7.51 6.98 8.15
CA LEU A 226 6.52 8.02 8.33
C LEU A 226 6.86 9.28 7.51
N ARG A 227 5.94 9.67 6.63
CA ARG A 227 6.04 10.86 5.78
C ARG A 227 5.41 12.06 6.46
N ALA A 228 5.98 13.23 6.19
CA ALA A 228 5.49 14.50 6.73
C ALA A 228 4.00 14.78 6.46
N VAL A 229 3.45 14.26 5.36
CA VAL A 229 2.02 14.41 5.02
C VAL A 229 1.08 13.75 6.03
N ASN A 230 1.57 12.78 6.82
CA ASN A 230 0.80 12.04 7.82
C ASN A 230 1.26 12.35 9.26
N ASN A 231 2.07 13.40 9.48
CA ASN A 231 2.65 13.68 10.80
C ASN A 231 1.71 14.42 11.78
N ASN A 232 0.60 14.98 11.32
CA ASN A 232 -0.23 15.89 12.12
C ASN A 232 -0.59 15.31 13.50
N PHE A 233 -0.88 14.01 13.56
CA PHE A 233 -1.16 13.29 14.81
C PHE A 233 -0.06 13.44 15.88
N LEU A 234 1.22 13.57 15.49
CA LEU A 234 2.32 13.75 16.44
C LEU A 234 2.19 15.03 17.25
N ASP A 235 1.59 16.09 16.69
CA ASP A 235 1.36 17.33 17.42
C ASP A 235 0.42 17.10 18.61
N THR A 236 -0.65 16.32 18.40
CA THR A 236 -1.61 15.95 19.45
C THR A 236 -0.96 15.17 20.59
N TYR A 237 0.00 14.29 20.26
CA TYR A 237 0.79 13.56 21.24
C TYR A 237 1.73 14.49 22.02
N GLN A 238 2.48 15.35 21.32
CA GLN A 238 3.45 16.26 21.94
C GLN A 238 2.78 17.32 22.83
N LEU A 239 1.59 17.78 22.44
CA LEU A 239 0.79 18.76 23.18
C LEU A 239 -0.11 18.10 24.24
N LYS A 240 -0.01 16.78 24.43
CA LYS A 240 -0.72 16.01 25.46
C LYS A 240 -2.25 16.10 25.35
N SER A 241 -2.77 16.12 24.13
CA SER A 241 -4.20 16.09 23.81
C SER A 241 -4.80 14.69 23.96
N GLN A 242 -4.49 14.01 25.08
CA GLN A 242 -4.87 12.62 25.43
C GLN A 242 -4.33 11.50 24.52
N ASN A 243 -3.85 11.82 23.32
CA ASN A 243 -3.30 10.84 22.38
C ASN A 243 -1.87 10.39 22.75
N ALA A 244 -1.50 9.17 22.33
CA ALA A 244 -0.19 8.60 22.63
C ALA A 244 0.45 7.88 21.45
N VAL A 245 1.77 8.02 21.33
CA VAL A 245 2.61 7.16 20.49
C VAL A 245 3.45 6.30 21.43
N ILE A 246 3.28 4.98 21.34
CA ILE A 246 3.78 4.02 22.32
C ILE A 246 4.83 3.11 21.67
N ASP A 247 5.94 2.95 22.39
CA ASP A 247 6.94 1.92 22.13
C ASP A 247 6.60 0.73 23.03
N GLY A 248 6.06 -0.33 22.43
CA GLY A 248 5.65 -1.52 23.16
C GLY A 248 5.19 -2.65 22.27
N GLU A 249 5.25 -3.85 22.84
CA GLU A 249 4.80 -5.08 22.22
C GLU A 249 3.41 -5.45 22.73
N ILE A 250 2.56 -5.94 21.84
CA ILE A 250 1.25 -6.48 22.21
C ILE A 250 1.41 -7.98 22.42
N LEU A 251 1.18 -8.41 23.66
CA LEU A 251 1.30 -9.81 24.05
C LEU A 251 0.04 -10.61 23.70
N LYS A 252 -1.13 -9.99 23.88
CA LYS A 252 -2.45 -10.61 23.67
C LYS A 252 -3.54 -9.56 23.58
N ILE A 253 -4.58 -9.86 22.81
CA ILE A 253 -5.82 -9.11 22.74
C ILE A 253 -6.96 -10.04 23.18
N GLU A 254 -7.81 -9.58 24.08
CA GLU A 254 -9.04 -10.27 24.47
C GLU A 254 -10.23 -9.33 24.33
N LYS A 255 -11.45 -9.86 24.21
CA LYS A 255 -12.68 -9.06 24.27
C LYS A 255 -13.50 -9.46 25.49
N ARG A 256 -13.78 -8.52 26.39
CA ARG A 256 -14.56 -8.73 27.62
C ARG A 256 -15.60 -7.62 27.75
N ASN A 257 -16.86 -7.99 27.98
CA ASN A 257 -17.98 -7.05 28.13
C ASN A 257 -18.07 -6.02 26.97
N GLY A 258 -17.79 -6.45 25.74
CA GLY A 258 -17.83 -5.59 24.56
C GLY A 258 -16.56 -4.77 24.29
N GLN A 259 -15.63 -4.66 25.25
CA GLN A 259 -14.38 -3.91 25.09
C GLN A 259 -13.17 -4.83 24.89
N TYR A 260 -12.19 -4.34 24.14
CA TYR A 260 -10.89 -4.98 23.94
C TYR A 260 -10.01 -4.76 25.16
N GLN A 261 -9.47 -5.82 25.73
CA GLN A 261 -8.44 -5.79 26.77
C GLN A 261 -7.11 -6.12 26.12
N VAL A 262 -6.27 -5.10 25.92
CA VAL A 262 -4.99 -5.26 25.23
C VAL A 262 -3.86 -5.33 26.26
N HIS A 263 -3.13 -6.44 26.24
CA HIS A 263 -1.97 -6.67 27.09
C HIS A 263 -0.73 -6.13 26.40
N ILE A 264 -0.12 -5.10 26.99
CA ILE A 264 1.03 -4.38 26.44
C ILE A 264 2.24 -4.61 27.34
N ALA A 265 3.39 -4.92 26.74
CA ALA A 265 4.70 -4.83 27.37
C ALA A 265 5.42 -3.59 26.84
N TYR A 266 5.80 -2.66 27.72
CA TYR A 266 6.43 -1.41 27.31
C TYR A 266 7.93 -1.56 27.10
N THR A 267 8.44 -1.13 25.94
CA THR A 267 9.85 -1.28 25.54
C THR A 267 10.79 -0.55 26.50
N HIS A 268 10.44 0.68 26.90
CA HIS A 268 11.34 1.57 27.69
C HIS A 268 11.07 1.55 29.19
N ALA A 269 10.22 0.65 29.69
CA ALA A 269 9.77 0.67 31.09
C ALA A 269 10.18 -0.58 31.89
N LYS A 270 11.34 -1.18 31.60
CA LYS A 270 11.96 -2.28 32.38
C LYS A 270 11.00 -3.45 32.69
N GLY A 271 10.35 -3.99 31.67
CA GLY A 271 9.46 -5.16 31.80
C GLY A 271 8.09 -4.86 32.41
N GLN A 272 7.71 -3.59 32.55
CA GLN A 272 6.35 -3.22 32.92
C GLN A 272 5.36 -3.66 31.86
N THR A 273 4.27 -4.25 32.32
CA THR A 273 3.12 -4.61 31.51
C THR A 273 1.88 -3.89 32.00
N ALA A 274 0.93 -3.66 31.09
CA ALA A 274 -0.38 -3.13 31.43
C ALA A 274 -1.46 -3.81 30.61
N VAL A 275 -2.67 -3.86 31.17
CA VAL A 275 -3.88 -4.21 30.44
C VAL A 275 -4.66 -2.92 30.26
N VAL A 276 -4.88 -2.53 29.01
CA VAL A 276 -5.48 -1.24 28.69
C VAL A 276 -6.77 -1.50 27.89
N PRO A 277 -7.94 -0.96 28.32
CA PRO A 277 -9.24 -1.23 27.67
C PRO A 277 -9.53 -0.31 26.48
N TYR A 278 -9.79 -0.85 25.28
CA TYR A 278 -10.14 -0.08 24.08
C TYR A 278 -11.52 -0.46 23.55
N ASP A 279 -12.18 0.46 22.87
CA ASP A 279 -13.43 0.19 22.16
C ASP A 279 -13.17 -0.37 20.76
N ARG A 280 -12.02 0.01 20.15
CA ARG A 280 -11.57 -0.47 18.84
C ARG A 280 -10.07 -0.78 18.84
N VAL A 281 -9.69 -1.79 18.06
CA VAL A 281 -8.29 -2.13 17.78
C VAL A 281 -8.15 -2.38 16.27
N ILE A 282 -7.20 -1.67 15.65
CA ILE A 282 -6.99 -1.67 14.20
C ILE A 282 -5.53 -2.03 13.88
N PHE A 283 -5.32 -3.04 13.04
CA PHE A 283 -4.00 -3.41 12.53
C PHE A 283 -3.63 -2.60 11.29
N CYS A 284 -2.68 -1.68 11.44
CA CYS A 284 -2.05 -0.89 10.38
C CYS A 284 -0.59 -1.29 10.17
N THR A 285 -0.32 -2.59 10.13
CA THR A 285 1.02 -3.21 10.17
C THR A 285 1.68 -3.45 8.80
N GLY A 286 1.21 -2.73 7.77
CA GLY A 286 1.77 -2.78 6.43
C GLY A 286 1.29 -3.98 5.61
N PHE A 287 2.02 -4.27 4.54
CA PHE A 287 1.68 -5.29 3.55
C PHE A 287 2.85 -6.23 3.33
N LYS A 288 2.56 -7.43 2.83
CA LYS A 288 3.55 -8.45 2.51
C LYS A 288 3.41 -8.98 1.09
N PHE A 289 4.51 -9.48 0.58
CA PHE A 289 4.57 -10.20 -0.68
C PHE A 289 3.83 -11.53 -0.56
N ASP A 290 3.17 -11.95 -1.63
CA ASP A 290 2.57 -13.28 -1.72
C ASP A 290 3.57 -14.25 -2.34
N ASN A 291 4.18 -15.10 -1.52
CA ASN A 291 5.06 -16.15 -2.00
C ASN A 291 4.37 -17.52 -2.12
N SER A 292 3.07 -17.61 -1.83
CA SER A 292 2.36 -18.90 -1.77
C SER A 292 2.09 -19.53 -3.15
N ILE A 293 2.15 -18.73 -4.21
CA ILE A 293 1.87 -19.15 -5.58
C ILE A 293 3.09 -19.73 -6.31
N TYR A 294 4.29 -19.70 -5.71
CA TYR A 294 5.52 -20.18 -6.34
C TYR A 294 5.91 -21.53 -5.75
N ASP A 295 6.06 -22.53 -6.63
CA ASP A 295 6.64 -23.84 -6.30
C ASP A 295 8.17 -23.79 -6.15
#